data_AF-A0A958G919-F1
#
_entry.id   AF-A0A958G919-F1
#
_cell.length_a   1.000
_cell.length_b   1.000
_cell.length_c   1.000
_cell.angle_alpha   90.00
_cell.angle_beta   90.00
_cell.angle_gamma   90.00
#
_symmetry.space_group_name_H-M   'P 1'
#
loop_
_entity.id
_entity.type
_entity.pdbx_description
1 polymer ?
#
loop_
_entity_poly.entity_id
_entity_poly.type
_entity_poly.pdbx_seq_one_letter_code
_entity_poly.pdbx_strand_id
1 'polypeptide(L)'
;KAYFDVNFGPFDRLDEDKPFINPEEAKPKGANYYPADMTKEEFEQWLKDHPEDEKAFTGYFTVIRRQGDQLVAVPYNEAYKVFLQPAASLLKEAAQLTDNPSLKTFLNSRAEAFLSNDYFQSDMDWMDLKDHAIEVVIGPYEVYEDELFGYKAAFESFITLVDPVDSEKLRAITQYLNELEMRLPIPDQYKNPNRGSESPLMVVNEVFTGGDTKAGVQTIAFNLPNDERVREAKGSKKVMLKNVSKAKYEMILTPIIQRVMAEKDQSRVSFDAFFYHVLLHEMVHGIGPGTIMKDGQETTVNRELKELYSVLEEAKADVVGLHLFPYMVEVGVFTPEVGA
;
A
#
# COMPACT_ATOMS: atom_id res chain seq x y z
N LYS A 1 12.70 9.36 23.73
CA LYS A 1 11.30 8.89 23.81
C LYS A 1 10.46 9.37 22.62
N ALA A 2 10.19 10.66 22.43
CA ALA A 2 9.36 11.12 21.30
C ALA A 2 9.86 10.62 19.92
N TYR A 3 11.18 10.67 19.67
CA TYR A 3 11.75 10.16 18.41
C TYR A 3 11.66 8.63 18.26
N PHE A 4 11.70 7.90 19.38
CA PHE A 4 11.45 6.46 19.40
C PHE A 4 9.99 6.15 19.07
N ASP A 5 9.06 6.92 19.64
CA ASP A 5 7.62 6.76 19.40
C ASP A 5 7.27 7.05 17.92
N VAL A 6 7.98 8.00 17.26
CA VAL A 6 7.83 8.30 15.82
C VAL A 6 8.41 7.20 14.93
N ASN A 7 9.59 6.67 15.27
CA ASN A 7 10.26 5.66 14.45
C ASN A 7 9.83 4.22 14.75
N PHE A 8 9.00 4.01 15.79
CA PHE A 8 8.62 2.70 16.30
C PHE A 8 9.83 1.83 16.69
N GLY A 9 10.94 2.47 17.07
CA GLY A 9 12.20 1.80 17.35
C GLY A 9 13.35 2.78 17.57
N PRO A 10 14.54 2.28 17.91
CA PRO A 10 15.73 3.09 18.15
C PRO A 10 16.51 3.48 16.87
N PHE A 11 15.92 3.29 15.69
CA PHE A 11 16.55 3.46 14.38
C PHE A 11 15.92 4.63 13.61
N ASP A 12 16.75 5.50 13.04
CA ASP A 12 16.29 6.67 12.29
C ASP A 12 15.92 6.29 10.85
N ARG A 13 14.62 6.20 10.58
CA ARG A 13 14.09 5.83 9.26
C ARG A 13 14.41 6.85 8.16
N LEU A 14 14.86 8.07 8.51
CA LEU A 14 15.27 9.10 7.56
C LEU A 14 16.77 9.11 7.28
N ASP A 15 17.58 8.40 8.08
CA ASP A 15 19.03 8.31 7.98
C ASP A 15 19.47 6.83 7.91
N GLU A 16 18.90 6.10 6.94
CA GLU A 16 19.25 4.71 6.63
C GLU A 16 19.22 3.77 7.86
N ASP A 17 18.20 3.93 8.72
CA ASP A 17 17.99 3.17 9.96
C ASP A 17 19.17 3.23 10.95
N LYS A 18 19.93 4.32 10.91
CA LYS A 18 21.02 4.55 11.85
C LYS A 18 20.51 4.55 13.30
N PRO A 19 21.13 3.79 14.21
CA PRO A 19 20.73 3.77 15.61
C PRO A 19 20.97 5.13 16.29
N PHE A 20 19.92 5.68 16.91
CA PHE A 20 20.00 6.86 17.77
C PHE A 20 19.94 6.52 19.27
N ILE A 21 19.68 5.26 19.60
CA ILE A 21 19.88 4.66 20.94
C ILE A 21 20.78 3.45 20.71
N ASN A 22 21.94 3.41 21.37
CA ASN A 22 23.01 2.41 21.18
C ASN A 22 23.63 2.42 19.75
N PRO A 23 24.54 3.36 19.45
CA PRO A 23 25.13 3.52 18.12
C PRO A 23 25.83 2.29 17.52
N GLU A 24 26.16 1.29 18.34
CA GLU A 24 26.83 0.05 17.94
C GLU A 24 25.84 -1.05 17.50
N GLU A 25 24.53 -0.89 17.75
CA GLU A 25 23.50 -1.87 17.41
C GLU A 25 22.86 -1.52 16.06
N ALA A 26 23.09 -2.34 15.04
CA ALA A 26 22.40 -2.20 13.76
C ALA A 26 20.96 -2.74 13.85
N LYS A 27 20.03 -2.16 13.08
CA LYS A 27 18.69 -2.71 12.90
C LYS A 27 18.77 -4.13 12.33
N PRO A 28 18.18 -5.15 12.98
CA PRO A 28 18.13 -6.48 12.41
C PRO A 28 17.29 -6.46 11.14
N LYS A 29 17.84 -6.96 10.02
CA LYS A 29 17.13 -7.01 8.72
C LYS A 29 15.82 -7.79 8.77
N GLY A 30 15.76 -8.83 9.60
CA GLY A 30 14.55 -9.62 9.81
C GLY A 30 13.61 -9.03 10.86
N ALA A 31 13.85 -7.79 11.31
CA ALA A 31 13.19 -7.13 12.44
C ALA A 31 13.01 -8.09 13.63
N ASN A 32 11.76 -8.46 13.95
CA ASN A 32 11.43 -9.47 14.95
C ASN A 32 10.63 -10.65 14.36
N TYR A 33 10.63 -10.80 13.04
CA TYR A 33 9.92 -11.89 12.37
C TYR A 33 10.70 -13.20 12.39
N TYR A 34 12.02 -13.13 12.53
CA TYR A 34 12.93 -14.27 12.55
C TYR A 34 13.75 -14.29 13.85
N PRO A 35 14.38 -15.42 14.23
CA PRO A 35 15.34 -15.42 15.33
C PRO A 35 16.51 -14.47 15.04
N ALA A 36 16.95 -13.70 16.04
CA ALA A 36 17.97 -12.68 15.87
C ALA A 36 19.35 -13.24 15.43
N ASP A 37 19.60 -14.52 15.69
CA ASP A 37 20.81 -15.26 15.34
C ASP A 37 20.68 -16.11 14.07
N MET A 38 19.51 -16.09 13.42
CA MET A 38 19.25 -16.87 12.21
C MET A 38 19.94 -16.23 11.00
N THR A 39 20.70 -17.05 10.28
CA THR A 39 21.29 -16.62 8.99
C THR A 39 20.33 -16.88 7.84
N LYS A 40 20.56 -16.20 6.72
CA LYS A 40 19.77 -16.44 5.49
C LYS A 40 19.98 -17.87 4.98
N GLU A 41 21.22 -18.34 5.02
CA GLU A 41 21.64 -19.67 4.59
C GLU A 41 20.99 -20.76 5.45
N GLU A 42 20.85 -20.54 6.76
CA GLU A 42 20.16 -21.48 7.65
C GLU A 42 18.68 -21.63 7.27
N PHE A 43 17.98 -20.52 7.03
CA PHE A 43 16.57 -20.55 6.60
C PHE A 43 16.42 -21.26 5.26
N GLU A 44 17.27 -20.93 4.28
CA GLU A 44 17.24 -21.55 2.96
C GLU A 44 17.58 -23.05 3.01
N GLN A 45 18.50 -23.44 3.89
CA GLN A 45 18.85 -24.85 4.09
C GLN A 45 17.71 -25.61 4.78
N TRP A 46 17.03 -25.00 5.76
CA TRP A 46 15.85 -25.59 6.40
C TRP A 46 14.79 -25.96 5.36
N LEU A 47 14.48 -25.05 4.44
CA LEU A 47 13.48 -25.28 3.39
C LEU A 47 13.89 -26.34 2.37
N LYS A 48 15.20 -26.50 2.10
CA LYS A 48 15.69 -27.60 1.26
C LYS A 48 15.52 -28.95 1.92
N ASP A 49 15.75 -29.00 3.23
CA ASP A 49 15.67 -30.24 4.01
C ASP A 49 14.22 -30.59 4.40
N HIS A 50 13.34 -29.60 4.51
CA HIS A 50 11.92 -29.72 4.89
C HIS A 50 11.02 -28.96 3.88
N PRO A 51 10.89 -29.45 2.63
CA PRO A 51 10.10 -28.78 1.60
C PRO A 51 8.60 -28.62 1.96
N GLU A 52 8.08 -29.42 2.88
CA GLU A 52 6.72 -29.30 3.41
C GLU A 52 6.47 -28.00 4.18
N ASP A 53 7.52 -27.38 4.72
CA ASP A 53 7.45 -26.17 5.53
C ASP A 53 7.42 -24.88 4.68
N GLU A 54 7.79 -24.97 3.39
CA GLU A 54 7.99 -23.81 2.51
C GLU A 54 6.80 -22.85 2.54
N LYS A 55 5.58 -23.35 2.42
CA LYS A 55 4.37 -22.51 2.43
C LYS A 55 4.20 -21.76 3.76
N ALA A 56 4.42 -22.43 4.89
CA ALA A 56 4.25 -21.81 6.20
C ALA A 56 5.39 -20.83 6.52
N PHE A 57 6.60 -21.10 6.04
CA PHE A 57 7.79 -20.32 6.32
C PHE A 57 7.92 -19.08 5.44
N THR A 58 7.45 -19.15 4.19
CA THR A 58 7.47 -18.04 3.23
C THR A 58 6.18 -17.21 3.22
N GLY A 59 5.13 -17.68 3.90
CA GLY A 59 3.87 -16.96 3.99
C GLY A 59 3.93 -15.66 4.80
N TYR A 60 2.98 -14.77 4.50
CA TYR A 60 2.87 -13.43 5.11
C TYR A 60 2.61 -13.41 6.61
N PHE A 61 1.92 -14.42 7.14
CA PHE A 61 1.26 -14.36 8.45
C PHE A 61 1.85 -15.34 9.48
N THR A 62 3.16 -15.58 9.40
CA THR A 62 3.90 -16.41 10.36
C THR A 62 5.18 -15.74 10.79
N VAL A 63 5.54 -15.88 12.07
CA VAL A 63 6.89 -15.57 12.55
C VAL A 63 7.70 -16.85 12.68
N ILE A 64 8.98 -16.80 12.35
CA ILE A 64 9.89 -17.92 12.51
C ILE A 64 10.53 -17.84 13.89
N ARG A 65 10.53 -18.97 14.60
CA ARG A 65 11.11 -19.09 15.95
C ARG A 65 11.97 -20.33 16.03
N ARG A 66 12.93 -20.32 16.96
CA ARG A 66 13.66 -21.52 17.35
C ARG A 66 12.89 -22.31 18.39
N GLN A 67 12.84 -23.62 18.22
CA GLN A 67 12.43 -24.58 19.24
C GLN A 67 13.53 -25.64 19.36
N GLY A 68 14.47 -25.43 20.29
CA GLY A 68 15.72 -26.19 20.31
C GLY A 68 16.53 -25.93 19.03
N ASP A 69 16.95 -27.00 18.36
CA ASP A 69 17.69 -26.95 17.10
C ASP A 69 16.79 -26.82 15.86
N GLN A 70 15.46 -26.73 16.05
CA GLN A 70 14.49 -26.63 14.96
C GLN A 70 14.02 -25.19 14.73
N LEU A 71 13.72 -24.87 13.47
CA LEU A 71 12.93 -23.70 13.12
C LEU A 71 11.46 -24.09 13.04
N VAL A 72 10.58 -23.22 13.50
CA VAL A 72 9.13 -23.40 13.39
C VAL A 72 8.46 -22.11 12.92
N ALA A 73 7.43 -22.24 12.08
CA ALA A 73 6.56 -21.14 11.71
C ALA A 73 5.39 -21.05 12.70
N VAL A 74 5.34 -19.98 13.49
CA VAL A 74 4.25 -19.69 14.43
C VAL A 74 3.28 -18.71 13.76
N PRO A 75 1.99 -19.05 13.60
CA PRO A 75 1.04 -18.17 12.94
C PRO A 75 0.75 -16.92 13.78
N TYR A 76 0.43 -15.79 13.14
CA TYR A 76 0.24 -14.49 13.80
C TYR A 76 -0.89 -14.51 14.84
N ASN A 77 -1.98 -15.23 14.58
CA ASN A 77 -3.08 -15.40 15.55
C ASN A 77 -2.61 -16.03 16.88
N GLU A 78 -1.56 -16.85 16.86
CA GLU A 78 -0.93 -17.42 18.05
C GLU A 78 0.16 -16.50 18.61
N ALA A 79 1.08 -16.03 17.76
CA ALA A 79 2.20 -15.19 18.14
C ALA A 79 1.77 -13.86 18.79
N TYR A 80 0.66 -13.29 18.31
CA TYR A 80 0.12 -12.01 18.75
C TYR A 80 -1.26 -12.15 19.42
N LYS A 81 -1.61 -13.35 19.87
CA LYS A 81 -2.92 -13.70 20.46
C LYS A 81 -3.41 -12.70 21.52
N VAL A 82 -2.50 -12.26 22.41
CA VAL A 82 -2.81 -11.33 23.50
C VAL A 82 -3.30 -9.97 23.03
N PHE A 83 -2.92 -9.56 21.82
CA PHE A 83 -3.35 -8.30 21.19
C PHE A 83 -4.53 -8.52 20.24
N LEU A 84 -4.50 -9.62 19.49
CA LEU A 84 -5.50 -9.92 18.46
C LEU A 84 -6.87 -10.31 19.05
N GLN A 85 -6.91 -10.96 20.21
CA GLN A 85 -8.18 -11.30 20.88
C GLN A 85 -8.97 -10.06 21.33
N PRO A 86 -8.38 -9.07 22.04
CA PRO A 86 -9.04 -7.80 22.31
C PRO A 86 -9.44 -7.03 21.05
N ALA A 87 -8.55 -6.98 20.04
CA ALA A 87 -8.84 -6.29 18.78
C ALA A 87 -10.06 -6.90 18.06
N ALA A 88 -10.14 -8.24 17.97
CA ALA A 88 -11.28 -8.95 17.39
C ALA A 88 -12.58 -8.66 18.16
N SER A 89 -12.52 -8.57 19.49
CA SER A 89 -13.69 -8.25 20.32
C SER A 89 -14.21 -6.83 20.05
N LEU A 90 -13.30 -5.84 19.96
CA LEU A 90 -13.65 -4.45 19.63
C LEU A 90 -14.22 -4.31 18.21
N LEU A 91 -13.69 -5.06 17.24
CA LEU A 91 -14.25 -5.08 15.88
C LEU A 91 -15.68 -5.63 15.87
N LYS A 92 -15.97 -6.67 16.67
CA LYS A 92 -17.34 -7.20 16.82
C LYS A 92 -18.29 -6.20 17.49
N GLU A 93 -17.82 -5.50 18.52
CA GLU A 93 -18.60 -4.42 19.14
C GLU A 93 -18.89 -3.29 18.14
N ALA A 94 -17.89 -2.85 17.37
CA ALA A 94 -18.09 -1.88 16.30
C ALA A 94 -19.07 -2.38 15.23
N ALA A 95 -19.01 -3.67 14.88
CA ALA A 95 -19.94 -4.29 13.94
C ALA A 95 -21.38 -4.27 14.45
N GLN A 96 -21.61 -4.36 15.76
CA GLN A 96 -22.95 -4.26 16.35
C GLN A 96 -23.51 -2.83 16.33
N LEU A 97 -22.65 -1.82 16.32
CA LEU A 97 -23.03 -0.41 16.37
C LEU A 97 -23.28 0.21 14.99
N THR A 98 -22.74 -0.36 13.91
CA THR A 98 -22.95 0.15 12.56
C THR A 98 -24.26 -0.35 11.94
N ASP A 99 -24.94 0.54 11.24
CA ASP A 99 -26.11 0.22 10.42
C ASP A 99 -25.74 -0.15 8.97
N ASN A 100 -24.51 0.14 8.52
CA ASN A 100 -24.08 -0.23 7.17
C ASN A 100 -23.81 -1.75 7.09
N PRO A 101 -24.53 -2.51 6.23
CA PRO A 101 -24.38 -3.96 6.17
C PRO A 101 -23.00 -4.43 5.70
N SER A 102 -22.38 -3.75 4.73
CA SER A 102 -21.07 -4.15 4.19
C SER A 102 -19.96 -3.96 5.23
N LEU A 103 -19.98 -2.83 5.96
CA LEU A 103 -19.07 -2.54 7.06
C LEU A 103 -19.27 -3.53 8.21
N LYS A 104 -20.52 -3.87 8.54
CA LYS A 104 -20.82 -4.92 9.52
C LYS A 104 -20.23 -6.26 9.13
N THR A 105 -20.35 -6.66 7.86
CA THR A 105 -19.76 -7.92 7.35
C THR A 105 -18.25 -7.89 7.48
N PHE A 106 -17.59 -6.85 6.96
CA PHE A 106 -16.13 -6.70 7.02
C PHE A 106 -15.60 -6.74 8.45
N LEU A 107 -16.18 -5.96 9.37
CA LEU A 107 -15.71 -5.90 10.76
C LEU A 107 -15.82 -7.27 11.46
N ASN A 108 -16.89 -8.02 11.21
CA ASN A 108 -17.04 -9.38 11.76
C ASN A 108 -16.04 -10.37 11.12
N SER A 109 -15.88 -10.36 9.79
CA SER A 109 -14.96 -11.30 9.14
C SER A 109 -13.50 -10.96 9.42
N ARG A 110 -13.15 -9.68 9.59
CA ARG A 110 -11.81 -9.26 10.03
C ARG A 110 -11.50 -9.65 11.47
N ALA A 111 -12.48 -9.54 12.37
CA ALA A 111 -12.35 -10.08 13.72
C ALA A 111 -12.06 -11.59 13.70
N GLU A 112 -12.68 -12.31 12.78
CA GLU A 112 -12.52 -13.76 12.65
C GLU A 112 -11.17 -14.12 12.05
N ALA A 113 -10.71 -13.35 11.06
CA ALA A 113 -9.38 -13.48 10.47
C ALA A 113 -8.25 -13.34 11.50
N PHE A 114 -8.38 -12.41 12.45
CA PHE A 114 -7.42 -12.26 13.55
C PHE A 114 -7.30 -13.50 14.44
N LEU A 115 -8.36 -14.31 14.53
CA LEU A 115 -8.38 -15.52 15.34
C LEU A 115 -8.04 -16.79 14.53
N SER A 116 -8.33 -16.81 13.24
CA SER A 116 -8.09 -17.96 12.35
C SER A 116 -6.74 -17.91 11.62
N ASN A 117 -6.12 -16.73 11.51
CA ASN A 117 -4.96 -16.45 10.67
C ASN A 117 -5.23 -16.53 9.14
N ASP A 118 -6.49 -16.59 8.72
CA ASP A 118 -6.90 -16.56 7.31
C ASP A 118 -7.64 -15.25 7.01
N TYR A 119 -6.99 -14.39 6.24
CA TYR A 119 -7.47 -13.04 5.92
C TYR A 119 -8.28 -12.97 4.63
N PHE A 120 -8.26 -14.03 3.81
CA PHE A 120 -8.80 -14.01 2.44
C PHE A 120 -10.26 -13.53 2.40
N GLN A 121 -11.14 -14.14 3.19
CA GLN A 121 -12.56 -13.75 3.20
C GLN A 121 -12.76 -12.31 3.68
N SER A 122 -12.00 -11.88 4.70
CA SER A 122 -12.14 -10.53 5.23
C SER A 122 -11.64 -9.46 4.27
N ASP A 123 -10.60 -9.75 3.48
CA ASP A 123 -10.14 -8.86 2.42
C ASP A 123 -11.15 -8.82 1.26
N MET A 124 -11.77 -9.95 0.91
CA MET A 124 -12.87 -9.99 -0.04
C MET A 124 -14.06 -9.14 0.42
N ASP A 125 -14.37 -9.14 1.72
CA ASP A 125 -15.44 -8.33 2.31
C ASP A 125 -15.05 -6.84 2.39
N TRP A 126 -13.77 -6.54 2.62
CA TRP A 126 -13.25 -5.17 2.59
C TRP A 126 -13.35 -4.55 1.19
N MET A 127 -13.07 -5.34 0.16
CA MET A 127 -13.27 -4.95 -1.23
C MET A 127 -14.76 -4.68 -1.56
N ASP A 128 -15.69 -5.30 -0.83
CA ASP A 128 -17.14 -5.13 -1.00
C ASP A 128 -17.75 -3.99 -0.17
N LEU A 129 -16.94 -3.24 0.58
CA LEU A 129 -17.42 -2.05 1.28
C LEU A 129 -18.10 -1.10 0.28
N LYS A 130 -19.36 -0.79 0.55
CA LYS A 130 -20.19 0.08 -0.29
C LYS A 130 -21.16 0.89 0.55
N ASP A 131 -21.53 2.05 0.00
CA ASP A 131 -22.48 2.99 0.61
C ASP A 131 -22.14 3.32 2.08
N HIS A 132 -20.84 3.38 2.38
CA HIS A 132 -20.29 3.57 3.73
C HIS A 132 -19.61 4.93 3.87
N ALA A 133 -19.70 5.50 5.07
CA ALA A 133 -18.99 6.72 5.42
C ALA A 133 -17.60 6.45 6.02
N ILE A 134 -17.42 5.28 6.65
CA ILE A 134 -16.18 4.88 7.33
C ILE A 134 -15.46 3.86 6.46
N GLU A 135 -14.40 4.29 5.77
CA GLU A 135 -13.48 3.39 5.08
C GLU A 135 -12.37 3.03 6.06
N VAL A 136 -12.34 1.75 6.45
CA VAL A 136 -11.43 1.25 7.47
C VAL A 136 -10.72 0.01 6.94
N VAL A 137 -9.40 -0.02 7.14
CA VAL A 137 -8.57 -1.19 6.91
C VAL A 137 -7.69 -1.40 8.15
N ILE A 138 -7.59 -2.65 8.62
CA ILE A 138 -6.83 -2.98 9.83
C ILE A 138 -6.37 -4.44 9.77
N GLY A 139 -5.07 -4.69 9.76
CA GLY A 139 -4.53 -6.04 9.63
C GLY A 139 -3.07 -6.06 9.22
N PRO A 140 -2.50 -7.26 8.97
CA PRO A 140 -1.15 -7.41 8.46
C PRO A 140 -1.12 -7.28 6.93
N TYR A 141 -0.36 -6.33 6.38
CA TYR A 141 -0.37 -6.04 4.93
C TYR A 141 1.02 -5.93 4.31
N GLU A 142 1.76 -4.87 4.63
CA GLU A 142 3.00 -4.54 3.94
C GLU A 142 4.20 -5.34 4.48
N VAL A 143 5.16 -5.65 3.61
CA VAL A 143 6.31 -6.51 3.93
C VAL A 143 7.64 -5.76 4.01
N TYR A 144 7.61 -4.42 3.93
CA TYR A 144 8.81 -3.59 3.85
C TYR A 144 9.69 -3.65 5.10
N GLU A 145 9.11 -3.89 6.27
CA GLU A 145 9.85 -4.04 7.53
C GLU A 145 10.65 -5.36 7.60
N ASP A 146 10.33 -6.34 6.74
CA ASP A 146 11.15 -7.52 6.52
C ASP A 146 12.18 -7.27 5.40
N GLU A 147 13.29 -6.64 5.77
CA GLU A 147 14.42 -6.39 4.88
C GLU A 147 15.30 -7.64 4.63
N LEU A 148 14.97 -8.78 5.26
CA LEU A 148 15.71 -10.02 5.07
C LEU A 148 15.21 -10.79 3.85
N PHE A 149 13.89 -10.96 3.74
CA PHE A 149 13.25 -11.71 2.65
C PHE A 149 12.08 -10.99 1.99
N GLY A 150 11.48 -9.98 2.63
CA GLY A 150 10.24 -9.35 2.16
C GLY A 150 9.03 -10.29 2.19
N TYR A 151 9.02 -11.27 3.10
CA TYR A 151 7.93 -12.23 3.25
C TYR A 151 6.93 -11.83 4.32
N LYS A 152 7.32 -11.07 5.35
CA LYS A 152 6.54 -10.99 6.59
C LYS A 152 5.77 -9.70 6.69
N ALA A 153 4.45 -9.81 6.80
CA ALA A 153 3.56 -8.66 6.81
C ALA A 153 3.57 -7.96 8.18
N ALA A 154 3.60 -6.63 8.18
CA ALA A 154 3.47 -5.77 9.35
C ALA A 154 2.00 -5.41 9.60
N PHE A 155 1.60 -5.35 10.88
CA PHE A 155 0.26 -4.91 11.25
C PHE A 155 0.14 -3.39 11.14
N GLU A 156 -0.94 -2.93 10.54
CA GLU A 156 -1.29 -1.52 10.43
C GLU A 156 -2.80 -1.29 10.43
N SER A 157 -3.17 -0.01 10.52
CA SER A 157 -4.57 0.41 10.40
C SER A 157 -4.68 1.80 9.81
N PHE A 158 -5.67 2.00 8.95
CA PHE A 158 -6.19 3.30 8.55
C PHE A 158 -7.68 3.36 8.92
N ILE A 159 -8.05 4.34 9.74
CA ILE A 159 -9.45 4.68 10.04
C ILE A 159 -9.72 6.01 9.36
N THR A 160 -10.60 5.99 8.36
CA THR A 160 -10.80 7.14 7.48
C THR A 160 -12.29 7.39 7.22
N LEU A 161 -12.60 8.61 6.78
CA LEU A 161 -13.94 9.00 6.35
C LEU A 161 -13.95 9.27 4.85
N VAL A 162 -14.89 8.66 4.13
CA VAL A 162 -15.03 8.82 2.68
C VAL A 162 -15.36 10.27 2.34
N ASP A 163 -14.64 10.85 1.38
CA ASP A 163 -15.00 12.10 0.72
C ASP A 163 -15.83 11.75 -0.53
N PRO A 164 -17.17 11.89 -0.49
CA PRO A 164 -18.02 11.43 -1.59
C PRO A 164 -17.86 12.29 -2.84
N VAL A 165 -17.51 13.57 -2.70
CA VAL A 165 -17.41 14.51 -3.82
C VAL A 165 -16.19 14.19 -4.65
N ASP A 166 -15.01 14.07 -4.02
CA ASP A 166 -13.80 13.74 -4.77
C ASP A 166 -13.73 12.27 -5.17
N SER A 167 -14.34 11.36 -4.39
CA SER A 167 -14.52 9.97 -4.83
C SER A 167 -15.43 9.85 -6.06
N GLU A 168 -16.42 10.73 -6.24
CA GLU A 168 -17.23 10.75 -7.46
C GLU A 168 -16.44 11.25 -8.66
N LYS A 169 -15.61 12.29 -8.50
CA LYS A 169 -14.68 12.74 -9.55
C LYS A 169 -13.72 11.62 -9.96
N LEU A 170 -13.19 10.86 -9.00
CA LEU A 170 -12.35 9.68 -9.28
C LEU A 170 -13.08 8.63 -10.12
N ARG A 171 -14.32 8.31 -9.78
CA ARG A 171 -15.13 7.35 -10.53
C ARG A 171 -15.40 7.80 -11.98
N ALA A 172 -15.35 9.10 -12.27
CA ALA A 172 -15.42 9.57 -13.65
C ALA A 172 -14.14 9.22 -14.43
N ILE A 173 -12.96 9.25 -13.79
CA ILE A 173 -11.66 8.98 -14.43
C ILE A 173 -11.56 7.54 -14.89
N THR A 174 -12.06 6.59 -14.09
CA THR A 174 -12.00 5.16 -14.44
C THR A 174 -12.75 4.83 -15.73
N GLN A 175 -13.72 5.67 -16.14
CA GLN A 175 -14.43 5.53 -17.42
C GLN A 175 -13.53 5.83 -18.62
N TYR A 176 -12.45 6.60 -18.42
CA TYR A 176 -11.52 7.02 -19.46
C TYR A 176 -10.28 6.12 -19.55
N LEU A 177 -10.13 5.06 -18.75
CA LEU A 177 -8.92 4.21 -18.73
C LEU A 177 -8.48 3.71 -20.10
N ASN A 178 -9.40 3.21 -20.91
CA ASN A 178 -9.10 2.75 -22.25
C ASN A 178 -8.64 3.92 -23.14
N GLU A 179 -9.25 5.09 -23.00
CA GLU A 179 -8.84 6.29 -23.75
C GLU A 179 -7.46 6.80 -23.28
N LEU A 180 -7.17 6.71 -21.98
CA LEU A 180 -5.87 7.03 -21.40
C LEU A 180 -4.77 6.10 -21.93
N GLU A 181 -5.02 4.78 -21.94
CA GLU A 181 -4.12 3.77 -22.53
C GLU A 181 -3.86 4.07 -24.02
N MET A 182 -4.93 4.40 -24.77
CA MET A 182 -4.81 4.71 -26.19
C MET A 182 -4.05 6.02 -26.48
N ARG A 183 -3.96 6.92 -25.51
CA ARG A 183 -3.22 8.19 -25.59
C ARG A 183 -1.76 8.09 -25.12
N LEU A 184 -1.32 6.90 -24.68
CA LEU A 184 0.09 6.69 -24.35
C LEU A 184 0.97 6.98 -25.58
N PRO A 185 2.09 7.71 -25.42
CA PRO A 185 2.98 8.09 -26.51
C PRO A 185 3.92 6.94 -26.91
N ILE A 186 3.35 5.76 -27.13
CA ILE A 186 4.03 4.52 -27.51
C ILE A 186 3.36 3.90 -28.74
N PRO A 187 4.07 3.07 -29.52
CA PRO A 187 3.47 2.30 -30.60
C PRO A 187 2.26 1.48 -30.14
N ASP A 188 1.22 1.38 -30.98
CA ASP A 188 -0.04 0.72 -30.62
C ASP A 188 0.13 -0.75 -30.22
N GLN A 189 1.12 -1.45 -30.77
CA GLN A 189 1.44 -2.83 -30.42
C GLN A 189 1.88 -3.03 -28.95
N TYR A 190 2.26 -1.96 -28.25
CA TYR A 190 2.65 -2.01 -26.83
C TYR A 190 1.54 -1.54 -25.88
N LYS A 191 0.42 -1.06 -26.43
CA LYS A 191 -0.73 -0.65 -25.64
C LYS A 191 -1.53 -1.88 -25.20
N ASN A 192 -2.05 -1.84 -23.99
CA ASN A 192 -2.80 -2.91 -23.36
C ASN A 192 -4.21 -2.44 -22.94
N PRO A 193 -5.16 -2.30 -23.88
CA PRO A 193 -6.52 -1.86 -23.58
C PRO A 193 -7.35 -2.89 -22.78
N ASN A 194 -6.80 -4.08 -22.53
CA ASN A 194 -7.47 -5.18 -21.84
C ASN A 194 -6.79 -5.52 -20.50
N ARG A 195 -6.14 -4.55 -19.85
CA ARG A 195 -5.40 -4.77 -18.59
C ARG A 195 -6.28 -5.17 -17.38
N GLY A 196 -7.59 -5.29 -17.60
CA GLY A 196 -8.59 -5.72 -16.60
C GLY A 196 -9.39 -4.53 -16.06
N SER A 197 -10.50 -4.81 -15.38
CA SER A 197 -11.26 -3.78 -14.67
C SER A 197 -10.44 -3.25 -13.50
N GLU A 198 -10.33 -1.93 -13.39
CA GLU A 198 -9.48 -1.32 -12.38
C GLU A 198 -10.00 -1.51 -10.96
N SER A 199 -9.03 -1.47 -10.06
CA SER A 199 -9.18 -1.39 -8.62
C SER A 199 -10.08 -0.23 -8.20
N PRO A 200 -11.10 -0.41 -7.33
CA PRO A 200 -11.84 0.72 -6.80
C PRO A 200 -10.91 1.80 -6.24
N LEU A 201 -11.10 3.05 -6.67
CA LEU A 201 -10.39 4.21 -6.13
C LEU A 201 -11.29 5.00 -5.18
N MET A 202 -10.72 5.47 -4.08
CA MET A 202 -11.45 6.23 -3.07
C MET A 202 -10.62 7.40 -2.54
N VAL A 203 -11.26 8.57 -2.41
CA VAL A 203 -10.70 9.68 -1.63
C VAL A 203 -11.29 9.63 -0.23
N VAL A 204 -10.42 9.71 0.76
CA VAL A 204 -10.81 9.70 2.17
C VAL A 204 -10.04 10.77 2.95
N ASN A 205 -10.58 11.11 4.12
CA ASN A 205 -9.88 11.90 5.12
C ASN A 205 -9.51 10.99 6.30
N GLU A 206 -8.23 10.91 6.59
CA GLU A 206 -7.69 10.12 7.70
C GLU A 206 -8.15 10.68 9.05
N VAL A 207 -8.68 9.81 9.91
CA VAL A 207 -8.99 10.11 11.31
C VAL A 207 -7.90 9.57 12.24
N PHE A 208 -7.41 8.36 11.95
CA PHE A 208 -6.38 7.73 12.76
C PHE A 208 -5.59 6.68 11.97
N THR A 209 -4.30 6.57 12.27
CA THR A 209 -3.42 5.48 11.84
C THR A 209 -2.71 4.80 13.00
N GLY A 210 -2.32 3.54 12.80
CA GLY A 210 -1.62 2.73 13.77
C GLY A 210 -0.76 1.67 13.10
N GLY A 211 0.26 1.19 13.81
CA GLY A 211 1.20 0.20 13.28
C GLY A 211 2.14 0.79 12.22
N ASP A 212 2.43 -0.01 11.20
CA ASP A 212 3.46 0.24 10.18
C ASP A 212 3.37 1.63 9.54
N THR A 213 2.24 1.96 8.92
CA THR A 213 2.01 3.27 8.27
C THR A 213 2.27 4.51 9.14
N LYS A 214 2.20 4.40 10.47
CA LYS A 214 2.45 5.54 11.37
C LYS A 214 3.95 5.76 11.65
N ALA A 215 4.80 4.78 11.36
CA ALA A 215 6.24 4.90 11.58
C ALA A 215 6.89 5.84 10.55
N GLY A 216 7.64 6.84 11.02
CA GLY A 216 8.42 7.72 10.16
C GLY A 216 7.59 8.53 9.16
N VAL A 217 7.86 8.35 7.86
CA VAL A 217 7.18 9.09 6.78
C VAL A 217 5.75 8.58 6.61
N GLN A 218 4.77 9.46 6.79
CA GLN A 218 3.36 9.08 6.71
C GLN A 218 2.93 8.76 5.27
N THR A 219 2.10 7.74 5.10
CA THR A 219 1.47 7.35 3.83
C THR A 219 0.56 8.46 3.28
N ILE A 220 0.48 8.63 1.95
CA ILE A 220 -0.47 9.57 1.29
C ILE A 220 -1.56 8.85 0.49
N ALA A 221 -1.26 7.64 0.03
CA ALA A 221 -2.16 6.73 -0.62
C ALA A 221 -1.65 5.30 -0.40
N PHE A 222 -2.55 4.32 -0.45
CA PHE A 222 -2.19 2.90 -0.38
C PHE A 222 -3.04 2.09 -1.34
N ASN A 223 -2.54 0.91 -1.73
CA ASN A 223 -3.22 0.00 -2.64
C ASN A 223 -3.22 -1.43 -2.08
N LEU A 224 -4.36 -1.86 -1.54
CA LEU A 224 -4.50 -3.13 -0.83
C LEU A 224 -5.62 -3.98 -1.42
N PRO A 225 -5.71 -5.29 -1.09
CA PRO A 225 -4.72 -6.09 -0.38
C PRO A 225 -3.53 -6.51 -1.27
N ASN A 226 -2.48 -7.02 -0.62
CA ASN A 226 -1.32 -7.62 -1.28
C ASN A 226 -1.53 -9.10 -1.67
N ASP A 227 -2.59 -9.75 -1.19
CA ASP A 227 -2.90 -11.15 -1.54
C ASP A 227 -3.38 -11.24 -3.00
N GLU A 228 -2.55 -11.82 -3.86
CA GLU A 228 -2.85 -12.00 -5.29
C GLU A 228 -4.15 -12.78 -5.54
N ARG A 229 -4.55 -13.68 -4.65
CA ARG A 229 -5.82 -14.42 -4.80
C ARG A 229 -7.03 -13.48 -4.72
N VAL A 230 -6.95 -12.45 -3.87
CA VAL A 230 -8.01 -11.43 -3.76
C VAL A 230 -7.93 -10.48 -4.95
N ARG A 231 -6.72 -10.09 -5.37
CA ARG A 231 -6.51 -9.24 -6.54
C ARG A 231 -7.02 -9.88 -7.83
N GLU A 232 -6.80 -11.17 -8.03
CA GLU A 232 -7.36 -11.93 -9.15
C GLU A 232 -8.90 -11.98 -9.11
N ALA A 233 -9.48 -12.09 -7.92
CA ALA A 233 -10.92 -12.24 -7.75
C ALA A 233 -11.70 -10.91 -7.81
N LYS A 234 -11.13 -9.81 -7.29
CA LYS A 234 -11.81 -8.52 -7.09
C LYS A 234 -10.97 -7.28 -7.39
N GLY A 235 -9.72 -7.45 -7.81
CA GLY A 235 -8.75 -6.37 -7.88
C GLY A 235 -8.23 -5.95 -6.50
N SER A 236 -7.53 -4.83 -6.47
CA SER A 236 -7.13 -4.11 -5.25
C SER A 236 -8.00 -2.86 -5.09
N LYS A 237 -7.88 -2.11 -3.99
CA LYS A 237 -8.54 -0.82 -3.78
C LYS A 237 -7.45 0.20 -3.46
N LYS A 238 -7.44 1.29 -4.23
CA LYS A 238 -6.54 2.43 -4.04
C LYS A 238 -7.25 3.47 -3.19
N VAL A 239 -6.65 3.87 -2.09
CA VAL A 239 -7.24 4.84 -1.15
C VAL A 239 -6.31 6.02 -0.99
N MET A 240 -6.82 7.22 -1.27
CA MET A 240 -6.07 8.47 -1.22
C MET A 240 -6.42 9.28 0.04
N LEU A 241 -5.41 9.60 0.85
CA LEU A 241 -5.53 10.32 2.12
C LEU A 241 -5.43 11.83 1.87
N LYS A 242 -6.56 12.47 1.59
CA LYS A 242 -6.63 13.88 1.14
C LYS A 242 -6.10 14.86 2.19
N ASN A 243 -6.51 14.72 3.44
CA ASN A 243 -6.06 15.60 4.53
C ASN A 243 -4.57 15.41 4.87
N VAL A 244 -4.04 14.19 4.79
CA VAL A 244 -2.60 13.94 4.97
C VAL A 244 -1.81 14.54 3.81
N SER A 245 -2.29 14.36 2.57
CA SER A 245 -1.73 15.01 1.38
C SER A 245 -1.72 16.54 1.52
N LYS A 246 -2.82 17.10 2.06
CA LYS A 246 -2.93 18.54 2.32
C LYS A 246 -1.91 19.02 3.35
N ALA A 247 -1.73 18.28 4.45
CA ALA A 247 -0.74 18.59 5.45
C ALA A 247 0.69 18.55 4.88
N LYS A 248 1.03 17.55 4.05
CA LYS A 248 2.34 17.51 3.36
C LYS A 248 2.51 18.66 2.37
N TYR A 249 1.47 19.01 1.63
CA TYR A 249 1.50 20.16 0.73
C TYR A 249 1.82 21.46 1.48
N GLU A 250 1.13 21.72 2.59
CA GLU A 250 1.27 22.96 3.36
C GLU A 250 2.58 23.00 4.17
N MET A 251 2.96 21.88 4.79
CA MET A 251 4.06 21.85 5.76
C MET A 251 5.41 21.46 5.14
N ILE A 252 5.41 20.80 3.98
CA ILE A 252 6.64 20.32 3.32
C ILE A 252 6.80 20.98 1.96
N LEU A 253 5.85 20.78 1.04
CA LEU A 253 6.00 21.23 -0.35
C LEU A 253 6.04 22.77 -0.46
N THR A 254 5.15 23.46 0.25
CA THR A 254 5.10 24.93 0.22
C THR A 254 6.42 25.57 0.71
N PRO A 255 7.01 25.18 1.85
CA PRO A 255 8.34 25.63 2.25
C PRO A 255 9.49 25.25 1.31
N ILE A 256 9.36 24.15 0.56
CA ILE A 256 10.35 23.79 -0.48
C ILE A 256 10.24 24.76 -1.65
N ILE A 257 9.02 24.97 -2.17
CA ILE A 257 8.74 25.88 -3.30
C ILE A 257 9.31 27.27 -3.05
N GLN A 258 9.10 27.82 -1.85
CA GLN A 258 9.61 29.13 -1.46
C GLN A 258 11.14 29.26 -1.55
N ARG A 259 11.87 28.14 -1.46
CA ARG A 259 13.33 28.10 -1.54
C ARG A 259 13.87 27.79 -2.93
N VAL A 260 13.15 26.99 -3.72
CA VAL A 260 13.66 26.44 -4.99
C VAL A 260 13.03 27.08 -6.23
N MET A 261 11.88 27.73 -6.11
CA MET A 261 11.13 28.30 -7.23
C MET A 261 11.20 29.83 -7.25
N ALA A 262 11.29 30.42 -8.43
CA ALA A 262 11.27 31.87 -8.60
C ALA A 262 9.93 32.45 -8.10
N GLU A 263 9.99 33.56 -7.37
CA GLU A 263 8.83 34.18 -6.70
C GLU A 263 7.63 34.39 -7.63
N LYS A 264 7.88 34.83 -8.88
CA LYS A 264 6.84 35.06 -9.90
C LYS A 264 6.03 33.82 -10.27
N ASP A 265 6.60 32.63 -10.08
CA ASP A 265 5.98 31.36 -10.48
C ASP A 265 5.34 30.63 -9.28
N GLN A 266 5.62 31.04 -8.03
CA GLN A 266 5.12 30.36 -6.82
C GLN A 266 3.59 30.38 -6.72
N SER A 267 2.94 31.43 -7.22
CA SER A 267 1.47 31.53 -7.23
C SER A 267 0.79 30.54 -8.17
N ARG A 268 1.55 29.84 -9.03
CA ARG A 268 1.03 28.80 -9.94
C ARG A 268 0.92 27.44 -9.27
N VAL A 269 1.46 27.27 -8.06
CA VAL A 269 1.38 26.00 -7.34
C VAL A 269 0.12 25.97 -6.49
N SER A 270 -0.71 24.94 -6.68
CA SER A 270 -1.94 24.72 -5.92
C SER A 270 -1.96 23.33 -5.30
N PHE A 271 -2.77 23.16 -4.25
CA PHE A 271 -3.01 21.84 -3.66
C PHE A 271 -3.69 20.91 -4.65
N ASP A 272 -4.63 21.43 -5.44
CA ASP A 272 -5.37 20.65 -6.43
C ASP A 272 -4.42 20.09 -7.51
N ALA A 273 -3.43 20.86 -7.96
CA ALA A 273 -2.40 20.37 -8.88
C ALA A 273 -1.59 19.21 -8.28
N PHE A 274 -1.14 19.37 -7.03
CA PHE A 274 -0.41 18.33 -6.31
C PHE A 274 -1.27 17.06 -6.15
N PHE A 275 -2.51 17.22 -5.68
CA PHE A 275 -3.40 16.10 -5.41
C PHE A 275 -3.84 15.37 -6.68
N TYR A 276 -4.19 16.10 -7.74
CA TYR A 276 -4.57 15.49 -9.03
C TYR A 276 -3.38 14.85 -9.75
N HIS A 277 -2.15 15.33 -9.53
CA HIS A 277 -0.95 14.64 -10.00
C HIS A 277 -0.78 13.28 -9.30
N VAL A 278 -0.84 13.23 -7.97
CA VAL A 278 -0.76 11.95 -7.22
C VAL A 278 -1.88 11.01 -7.67
N LEU A 279 -3.07 11.55 -7.89
CA LEU A 279 -4.19 10.78 -8.41
C LEU A 279 -3.86 10.13 -9.75
N LEU A 280 -3.40 10.91 -10.73
CA LEU A 280 -3.03 10.38 -12.03
C LEU A 280 -1.86 9.41 -11.95
N HIS A 281 -0.89 9.65 -11.09
CA HIS A 281 0.19 8.71 -10.81
C HIS A 281 -0.37 7.32 -10.42
N GLU A 282 -1.31 7.28 -9.47
CA GLU A 282 -1.95 6.03 -9.03
C GLU A 282 -2.75 5.35 -10.17
N MET A 283 -3.45 6.14 -10.99
CA MET A 283 -4.15 5.64 -12.17
C MET A 283 -3.19 5.05 -13.20
N VAL A 284 -2.03 5.69 -13.38
CA VAL A 284 -1.05 5.31 -14.40
C VAL A 284 -0.35 4.00 -14.06
N HIS A 285 -0.22 3.65 -12.79
CA HIS A 285 0.17 2.28 -12.43
C HIS A 285 -0.75 1.22 -13.04
N GLY A 286 -2.03 1.57 -13.27
CA GLY A 286 -3.05 0.76 -13.91
C GLY A 286 -3.01 0.70 -15.43
N ILE A 287 -2.16 1.50 -16.12
CA ILE A 287 -2.03 1.51 -17.59
C ILE A 287 -0.57 1.27 -18.07
N GLY A 288 -0.42 0.96 -19.36
CA GLY A 288 0.84 0.65 -20.02
C GLY A 288 1.23 -0.83 -19.98
N PRO A 289 2.46 -1.16 -20.44
CA PRO A 289 2.94 -2.54 -20.51
C PRO A 289 2.95 -3.22 -19.13
N GLY A 290 2.42 -4.45 -19.07
CA GLY A 290 2.39 -5.28 -17.85
C GLY A 290 2.89 -6.69 -18.16
N THR A 291 2.00 -7.53 -18.70
CA THR A 291 2.37 -8.79 -19.35
C THR A 291 2.93 -8.49 -20.74
N ILE A 292 4.06 -9.11 -21.09
CA ILE A 292 4.77 -8.89 -22.35
C ILE A 292 5.23 -10.22 -22.95
N MET A 293 5.52 -10.22 -24.25
CA MET A 293 6.18 -11.33 -24.93
C MET A 293 7.66 -11.02 -25.09
N LYS A 294 8.52 -11.89 -24.54
CA LYS A 294 9.97 -11.83 -24.73
C LYS A 294 10.45 -13.17 -25.27
N ASP A 295 11.14 -13.15 -26.41
CA ASP A 295 11.68 -14.35 -27.06
C ASP A 295 10.63 -15.45 -27.30
N GLY A 296 9.38 -15.06 -27.60
CA GLY A 296 8.27 -15.97 -27.84
C GLY A 296 7.65 -16.57 -26.58
N GLN A 297 8.07 -16.14 -25.39
CA GLN A 297 7.51 -16.57 -24.10
C GLN A 297 6.81 -15.40 -23.40
N GLU A 298 5.71 -15.70 -22.72
CA GLU A 298 5.01 -14.75 -21.87
C GLU A 298 5.81 -14.52 -20.58
N THR A 299 6.01 -13.25 -20.24
CA THR A 299 6.65 -12.79 -19.00
C THR A 299 6.02 -11.46 -18.58
N THR A 300 6.53 -10.84 -17.53
CA THR A 300 6.04 -9.55 -17.03
C THR A 300 7.16 -8.52 -16.96
N VAL A 301 6.82 -7.25 -17.12
CA VAL A 301 7.79 -6.13 -17.07
C VAL A 301 8.64 -6.17 -15.80
N ASN A 302 8.03 -6.44 -14.64
CA ASN A 302 8.76 -6.54 -13.37
C ASN A 302 9.74 -7.72 -13.31
N ARG A 303 9.37 -8.88 -13.86
CA ARG A 303 10.27 -10.05 -13.93
C ARG A 303 11.50 -9.77 -14.79
N GLU A 304 11.31 -9.03 -15.88
CA GLU A 304 12.40 -8.71 -16.81
C GLU A 304 13.27 -7.55 -16.33
N LEU A 305 12.68 -6.54 -15.69
CA LEU A 305 13.41 -5.37 -15.17
C LEU A 305 14.03 -5.59 -13.79
N LYS A 306 13.59 -6.60 -13.03
CA LYS A 306 14.17 -7.00 -11.75
C LYS A 306 14.32 -5.81 -10.79
N GLU A 307 15.51 -5.55 -10.27
CA GLU A 307 15.81 -4.45 -9.34
C GLU A 307 15.56 -3.05 -9.91
N LEU A 308 15.50 -2.92 -11.25
CA LEU A 308 15.21 -1.64 -11.90
C LEU A 308 13.72 -1.36 -12.01
N TYR A 309 12.86 -2.37 -11.78
CA TYR A 309 11.42 -2.25 -12.02
C TYR A 309 10.80 -1.11 -11.23
N SER A 310 10.98 -1.09 -9.90
CA SER A 310 10.29 -0.13 -9.04
C SER A 310 10.63 1.32 -9.42
N VAL A 311 11.91 1.64 -9.58
CA VAL A 311 12.33 3.00 -9.95
C VAL A 311 11.77 3.42 -11.31
N LEU A 312 11.73 2.51 -12.29
CA LEU A 312 11.19 2.79 -13.63
C LEU A 312 9.66 2.89 -13.64
N GLU A 313 8.97 2.09 -12.83
CA GLU A 313 7.50 2.09 -12.74
C GLU A 313 6.99 3.38 -12.05
N GLU A 314 7.65 3.84 -10.99
CA GLU A 314 7.37 5.13 -10.33
C GLU A 314 7.63 6.31 -11.30
N ALA A 315 8.79 6.30 -11.98
CA ALA A 315 9.10 7.33 -12.97
C ALA A 315 8.09 7.34 -14.13
N LYS A 316 7.60 6.17 -14.56
CA LYS A 316 6.52 6.06 -15.54
C LYS A 316 5.24 6.69 -14.99
N ALA A 317 4.84 6.34 -13.76
CA ALA A 317 3.63 6.85 -13.12
C ALA A 317 3.60 8.39 -13.08
N ASP A 318 4.69 9.01 -12.62
CA ASP A 318 4.82 10.47 -12.58
C ASP A 318 4.78 11.12 -13.98
N VAL A 319 5.65 10.66 -14.89
CA VAL A 319 5.83 11.31 -16.20
C VAL A 319 4.59 11.15 -17.08
N VAL A 320 4.01 9.95 -17.11
CA VAL A 320 2.80 9.69 -17.88
C VAL A 320 1.59 10.35 -17.24
N GLY A 321 1.54 10.48 -15.91
CA GLY A 321 0.52 11.27 -15.22
C GLY A 321 0.51 12.72 -15.71
N LEU A 322 1.68 13.36 -15.80
CA LEU A 322 1.80 14.70 -16.38
C LEU A 322 1.40 14.76 -17.86
N HIS A 323 1.76 13.76 -18.67
CA HIS A 323 1.39 13.69 -20.10
C HIS A 323 -0.13 13.60 -20.31
N LEU A 324 -0.83 12.89 -19.44
CA LEU A 324 -2.28 12.68 -19.54
C LEU A 324 -3.10 13.80 -18.88
N PHE A 325 -2.47 14.66 -18.07
CA PHE A 325 -3.12 15.75 -17.37
C PHE A 325 -3.96 16.67 -18.27
N PRO A 326 -3.47 17.15 -19.44
CA PRO A 326 -4.25 18.04 -20.30
C PRO A 326 -5.53 17.37 -20.83
N TYR A 327 -5.50 16.06 -21.06
CA TYR A 327 -6.67 15.33 -21.53
C TYR A 327 -7.73 15.19 -20.42
N MET A 328 -7.33 15.05 -19.14
CA MET A 328 -8.29 15.10 -18.03
C MET A 328 -8.98 16.46 -17.88
N VAL A 329 -8.29 17.55 -18.24
CA VAL A 329 -8.90 18.88 -18.36
C VAL A 329 -9.85 18.94 -19.57
N GLU A 330 -9.45 18.37 -20.72
CA GLU A 330 -10.25 18.32 -21.96
C GLU A 330 -11.61 17.63 -21.75
N VAL A 331 -11.63 16.51 -21.01
CA VAL A 331 -12.87 15.76 -20.72
C VAL A 331 -13.64 16.29 -19.51
N GLY A 332 -13.18 17.40 -18.91
CA GLY A 332 -13.88 18.08 -17.81
C GLY A 332 -13.81 17.37 -16.46
N VAL A 333 -12.92 16.39 -16.30
CA VAL A 333 -12.65 15.75 -15.00
C VAL A 333 -11.86 16.72 -14.11
N PHE A 334 -10.83 17.36 -14.67
CA PHE A 334 -10.02 18.35 -13.96
C PHE A 334 -10.39 19.76 -14.39
N THR A 335 -10.29 20.71 -13.45
CA THR A 335 -10.61 22.11 -13.69
C THR A 335 -9.50 22.80 -14.49
N PRO A 336 -9.82 23.67 -15.49
CA PRO A 336 -8.82 24.35 -16.31
C PRO A 336 -7.79 25.17 -15.53
N GLU A 337 -8.17 25.69 -14.36
CA GLU A 337 -7.31 26.48 -13.47
C GLU A 337 -6.11 25.67 -12.94
N VAL A 338 -6.18 24.34 -12.99
CA VAL A 338 -5.09 23.45 -12.56
C VAL A 338 -4.15 23.11 -13.72
N GLY A 339 -4.61 23.24 -14.97
CA GLY A 339 -3.82 22.95 -16.17
C GLY A 339 -3.05 24.14 -16.76
N ALA A 340 -3.22 25.35 -16.19
CA ALA A 340 -2.60 26.61 -16.63
C ALA A 340 -1.39 26.99 -15.75
#